data_AF-A0A2D5Z9M3-F1
#
_entry.id   AF-A0A2D5Z9M3-F1
#
_cell.length_a   1.000
_cell.length_b   1.000
_cell.length_c   1.000
_cell.angle_alpha   90.00
_cell.angle_beta   90.00
_cell.angle_gamma   90.00
#
_symmetry.space_group_name_H-M   'P 1'
#
loop_
_entity.id
_entity.type
_entity.pdbx_description
1 polymer ?
#
loop_
_entity_poly.entity_id
_entity_poly.type
_entity_poly.pdbx_seq_one_letter_code
_entity_poly.pdbx_strand_id
1 'polypeptide(L)'
;GKRLPIVFNIGSRALTSHSLNVHAGHDDVMSCADTGWGILFARNPQEAGDIALIARRAAESCQSPFMAVQDGFLITHTIENVRLPEKQFMKDFAGRPQDRILNLFDTGTPLMTGVVQDQDSYMKGKIAQRHYYVHMKPAIQEAMKLFGENPGRHYDLIECYKTEDAEYILVGIGCMMETAKPTIDYMRTEMNLRVGAINVCCYRPFPGLELVKALKGAQAFTVVERMDDPLAPSNPLMRDIKSAFIDAQVGLEAYREAGVTVDRLPKMLQCSAGLGSRDIRPGHFIGVVQNMRHAVEGNGHKEYCTVGIKHETAIEPPIDPDVRPPGAFSMRGHSVGGFGSVTTNKVIATLMGDLFGLYVQAYPKYGSSKKGLPTTYYLTIAEEHIRTHCELEHVEFIPLNDVNALNLGDTLRGLADGGTIFLNSSKQTPQDVWLGVPLWARKRIRIKSAKVLALDTFRIADEVAHNPELRIRMMGVVLVGVFLKATPFAERFDMSFEQLMEGVEKAVRGYWGKRGEGVVQDNLSCIRRGYEEVFEVSRDIVMDKSLDEEASNSLPVVS
;
A
#
# COMPACT_ATOMS: atom_id res chain seq x y z
N GLY A 1 -31.94 3.91 -0.50
CA GLY A 1 -33.14 4.79 -0.58
C GLY A 1 -33.87 4.59 -1.90
N LYS A 2 -33.58 5.41 -2.92
CA LYS A 2 -34.24 5.39 -4.25
C LYS A 2 -33.83 4.23 -5.18
N ARG A 3 -33.17 3.20 -4.65
CA ARG A 3 -32.68 2.03 -5.41
C ARG A 3 -31.88 2.38 -6.68
N LEU A 4 -30.95 3.33 -6.52
CA LEU A 4 -30.05 3.74 -7.60
C LEU A 4 -28.74 2.94 -7.51
N PRO A 5 -28.36 2.19 -8.56
CA PRO A 5 -27.16 1.36 -8.58
C PRO A 5 -25.89 2.19 -8.86
N ILE A 6 -25.67 3.24 -8.06
CA ILE A 6 -24.49 4.09 -8.14
C ILE A 6 -23.32 3.43 -7.41
N VAL A 7 -22.11 3.61 -7.93
CA VAL A 7 -20.87 3.17 -7.30
C VAL A 7 -20.00 4.39 -7.00
N PHE A 8 -19.59 4.53 -5.74
CA PHE A 8 -18.57 5.50 -5.33
C PHE A 8 -17.24 4.78 -5.18
N ASN A 9 -16.23 5.23 -5.92
CA ASN A 9 -14.85 4.79 -5.73
C ASN A 9 -14.20 5.70 -4.70
N ILE A 10 -13.86 5.15 -3.53
CA ILE A 10 -13.43 5.90 -2.36
C ILE A 10 -11.97 5.59 -2.08
N GLY A 11 -11.10 6.61 -2.17
CA GLY A 11 -9.80 6.59 -1.51
C GLY A 11 -10.00 6.95 -0.05
N SER A 12 -10.09 5.96 0.83
CA SER A 12 -10.46 6.16 2.23
C SER A 12 -9.44 7.04 2.94
N ARG A 13 -9.92 7.91 3.82
CA ARG A 13 -9.15 8.96 4.43
C ARG A 13 -9.55 9.16 5.89
N ALA A 14 -8.57 9.49 6.72
CA ALA A 14 -8.80 9.92 8.09
C ALA A 14 -9.67 11.19 8.14
N LEU A 15 -10.76 11.13 8.90
CA LEU A 15 -11.58 12.27 9.25
C LEU A 15 -10.80 13.23 10.16
N THR A 16 -11.15 14.50 10.05
CA THR A 16 -10.55 15.53 10.89
C THR A 16 -11.12 15.41 12.30
N SER A 17 -10.26 15.05 13.25
CA SER A 17 -10.58 14.96 14.67
C SER A 17 -9.80 16.03 15.45
N HIS A 18 -8.77 15.64 16.20
CA HIS A 18 -7.86 16.57 16.87
C HIS A 18 -7.00 17.39 15.88
N SER A 19 -6.83 16.90 14.65
CA SER A 19 -6.13 17.58 13.57
C SER A 19 -6.60 17.08 12.20
N LEU A 20 -6.31 17.85 11.15
CA LEU A 20 -6.54 17.48 9.76
C LEU A 20 -5.49 16.45 9.33
N ASN A 21 -5.94 15.31 8.81
CA ASN A 21 -5.06 14.34 8.15
C ASN A 21 -5.61 14.03 6.74
N VAL A 22 -4.73 14.02 5.74
CA VAL A 22 -5.08 13.71 4.34
C VAL A 22 -4.93 12.24 3.98
N HIS A 23 -4.25 11.49 4.83
CA HIS A 23 -3.83 10.12 4.62
C HIS A 23 -4.90 9.08 4.98
N ALA A 24 -4.61 7.79 4.76
CA ALA A 24 -5.57 6.71 4.95
C ALA A 24 -6.11 6.64 6.38
N GLY A 25 -7.42 6.56 6.47
CA GLY A 25 -8.20 6.10 7.62
C GLY A 25 -9.42 5.37 7.07
N HIS A 26 -10.04 4.53 7.87
CA HIS A 26 -11.32 3.90 7.52
C HIS A 26 -12.51 4.62 8.15
N ASP A 27 -12.27 5.58 9.03
CA ASP A 27 -13.27 6.32 9.78
C ASP A 27 -14.22 7.14 8.90
N ASP A 28 -13.80 7.60 7.72
CA ASP A 28 -14.70 8.23 6.75
C ASP A 28 -15.77 7.26 6.24
N VAL A 29 -15.36 6.07 5.79
CA VAL A 29 -16.24 5.01 5.32
C VAL A 29 -17.09 4.45 6.46
N MET A 30 -16.48 4.20 7.62
CA MET A 30 -17.19 3.65 8.78
C MET A 30 -18.22 4.63 9.34
N SER A 31 -18.00 5.96 9.23
CA SER A 31 -18.99 6.97 9.63
C SER A 31 -20.29 6.93 8.81
N CYS A 32 -20.26 6.31 7.63
CA CYS A 32 -21.41 6.15 6.74
C CYS A 32 -21.77 4.69 6.45
N ALA A 33 -21.26 3.74 7.24
CA ALA A 33 -21.50 2.31 7.08
C ALA A 33 -22.98 1.91 7.16
N ASP A 34 -23.77 2.64 7.96
CA ASP A 34 -25.19 2.33 8.21
C ASP A 34 -26.15 3.08 7.27
N THR A 35 -25.63 3.68 6.19
CA THR A 35 -26.44 4.36 5.16
C THR A 35 -27.20 3.39 4.23
N GLY A 36 -26.97 2.09 4.36
CA GLY A 36 -27.59 1.05 3.52
C GLY A 36 -26.94 0.92 2.15
N TRP A 37 -25.62 1.06 2.07
CA TRP A 37 -24.82 0.83 0.86
C TRP A 37 -24.03 -0.47 1.00
N GLY A 38 -23.79 -1.16 -0.12
CA GLY A 38 -22.77 -2.20 -0.15
C GLY A 38 -21.39 -1.58 0.00
N ILE A 39 -20.48 -2.21 0.74
CA ILE A 39 -19.13 -1.68 0.99
C ILE A 39 -18.13 -2.79 0.76
N LEU A 40 -17.34 -2.64 -0.31
CA LEU A 40 -16.29 -3.57 -0.71
C LEU A 40 -14.93 -2.87 -0.60
N PHE A 41 -13.95 -3.53 0.01
CA PHE A 41 -12.58 -3.05 0.17
C PHE A 41 -11.61 -3.84 -0.71
N ALA A 42 -10.74 -3.11 -1.39
CA ALA A 42 -9.56 -3.61 -2.07
C ALA A 42 -8.33 -3.52 -1.17
N ARG A 43 -7.38 -4.45 -1.34
CA ARG A 43 -6.10 -4.45 -0.61
C ARG A 43 -4.93 -3.87 -1.39
N ASN A 44 -5.00 -3.85 -2.72
CA ASN A 44 -3.93 -3.37 -3.59
C ASN A 44 -4.48 -2.74 -4.88
N PRO A 45 -3.62 -2.12 -5.71
CA PRO A 45 -4.04 -1.49 -6.97
C PRO A 45 -4.74 -2.45 -7.95
N GLN A 46 -4.34 -3.73 -8.00
CA GLN A 46 -5.01 -4.73 -8.83
C GLN A 46 -6.47 -4.93 -8.38
N GLU A 47 -6.68 -5.16 -7.09
CA GLU A 47 -8.02 -5.35 -6.51
C GLU A 47 -8.86 -4.09 -6.59
N ALA A 48 -8.26 -2.88 -6.52
CA ALA A 48 -9.01 -1.64 -6.66
C ALA A 48 -9.70 -1.55 -8.03
N GLY A 49 -9.02 -1.96 -9.10
CA GLY A 49 -9.60 -2.05 -10.44
C GLY A 49 -10.67 -3.13 -10.57
N ASP A 50 -10.40 -4.32 -10.00
CA ASP A 50 -11.31 -5.47 -10.10
C ASP A 50 -12.59 -5.25 -9.27
N ILE A 51 -12.47 -4.76 -8.03
CA ILE A 51 -13.59 -4.44 -7.13
C ILE A 51 -14.46 -3.32 -7.68
N ALA A 52 -13.90 -2.34 -8.39
CA ALA A 52 -14.72 -1.31 -9.04
C ALA A 52 -15.71 -1.92 -10.06
N LEU A 53 -15.26 -2.94 -10.82
CA LEU A 53 -16.12 -3.63 -11.79
C LEU A 53 -17.11 -4.59 -11.10
N ILE A 54 -16.65 -5.35 -10.09
CA ILE A 54 -17.51 -6.23 -9.28
C ILE A 54 -18.61 -5.44 -8.59
N ALA A 55 -18.28 -4.32 -7.95
CA ALA A 55 -19.23 -3.43 -7.29
C ALA A 55 -20.27 -2.89 -8.27
N ARG A 56 -19.86 -2.50 -9.49
CA ARG A 56 -20.79 -2.05 -10.53
C ARG A 56 -21.79 -3.13 -10.91
N ARG A 57 -21.32 -4.34 -11.17
CA ARG A 57 -22.16 -5.48 -11.53
C ARG A 57 -23.12 -5.86 -10.41
N ALA A 58 -22.64 -5.91 -9.17
CA ALA A 58 -23.45 -6.20 -7.99
C ALA A 58 -24.52 -5.11 -7.76
N ALA A 59 -24.14 -3.82 -7.86
CA ALA A 59 -25.02 -2.68 -7.70
C ALA A 59 -26.20 -2.73 -8.67
N GLU A 60 -25.93 -2.95 -9.96
CA GLU A 60 -26.98 -3.07 -10.99
C GLU A 60 -27.88 -4.27 -10.76
N SER A 61 -27.32 -5.40 -10.31
CA SER A 61 -28.06 -6.65 -10.10
C SER A 61 -29.04 -6.58 -8.93
N CYS A 62 -28.66 -5.92 -7.82
CA CYS A 62 -29.56 -5.74 -6.67
C CYS A 62 -30.24 -4.35 -6.61
N GLN A 63 -29.96 -3.48 -7.59
CA GLN A 63 -30.44 -2.10 -7.67
C GLN A 63 -30.20 -1.32 -6.37
N SER A 64 -29.01 -1.50 -5.79
CA SER A 64 -28.60 -0.83 -4.56
C SER A 64 -27.23 -0.19 -4.76
N PRO A 65 -26.94 0.91 -4.05
CA PRO A 65 -25.70 1.64 -4.23
C PRO A 65 -24.52 0.98 -3.49
N PHE A 66 -23.30 1.20 -3.98
CA PHE A 66 -22.07 0.58 -3.48
C PHE A 66 -20.94 1.60 -3.28
N MET A 67 -20.09 1.32 -2.31
CA MET A 67 -18.79 1.92 -2.09
C MET A 67 -17.71 0.88 -2.47
N ALA A 68 -16.89 1.19 -3.46
CA ALA A 68 -15.68 0.47 -3.79
C ALA A 68 -14.50 1.23 -3.16
N VAL A 69 -13.97 0.69 -2.08
CA VAL A 69 -13.05 1.38 -1.17
C VAL A 69 -11.62 0.87 -1.37
N GLN A 70 -10.67 1.78 -1.31
CA GLN A 70 -9.23 1.53 -1.34
C GLN A 70 -8.52 2.47 -0.36
N ASP A 71 -7.48 2.01 0.32
CA ASP A 71 -6.74 2.81 1.30
C ASP A 71 -6.07 4.04 0.63
N GLY A 72 -6.39 5.24 1.12
CA GLY A 72 -5.82 6.50 0.63
C GLY A 72 -4.29 6.55 0.76
N PHE A 73 -3.61 7.10 -0.24
CA PHE A 73 -2.16 7.02 -0.46
C PHE A 73 -1.58 5.61 -0.61
N LEU A 74 -1.87 4.68 0.30
CA LEU A 74 -1.28 3.34 0.35
C LEU A 74 -1.67 2.45 -0.84
N ILE A 75 -2.86 2.64 -1.41
CA ILE A 75 -3.27 2.00 -2.66
C ILE A 75 -3.39 3.05 -3.77
N THR A 76 -4.13 4.12 -3.52
CA THR A 76 -4.45 5.15 -4.55
C THR A 76 -3.23 5.83 -5.20
N HIS A 77 -2.08 5.87 -4.52
CA HIS A 77 -0.85 6.52 -5.00
C HIS A 77 0.34 5.56 -5.14
N THR A 78 0.10 4.27 -4.93
CA THR A 78 1.10 3.21 -5.11
C THR A 78 1.03 2.70 -6.54
N ILE A 79 2.20 2.55 -7.15
CA ILE A 79 2.35 2.00 -8.49
C ILE A 79 2.77 0.55 -8.34
N GLU A 80 2.01 -0.35 -8.95
CA GLU A 80 2.30 -1.77 -9.03
C GLU A 80 2.01 -2.29 -10.43
N ASN A 81 2.60 -3.43 -10.78
CA ASN A 81 2.21 -4.17 -11.97
C ASN A 81 0.76 -4.63 -11.78
N VAL A 82 -0.12 -4.22 -12.70
CA VAL A 82 -1.52 -4.64 -12.70
C VAL A 82 -1.91 -5.19 -14.06
N ARG A 83 -2.75 -6.23 -14.04
CA ARG A 83 -3.42 -6.83 -15.19
C ARG A 83 -4.83 -6.27 -15.27
N LEU A 84 -4.94 -5.09 -15.88
CA LEU A 84 -6.23 -4.43 -16.07
C LEU A 84 -7.14 -5.28 -16.97
N PRO A 85 -8.44 -5.41 -16.64
CA PRO A 85 -9.37 -6.12 -17.50
C PRO A 85 -9.47 -5.48 -18.88
N GLU A 86 -9.55 -6.31 -19.93
CA GLU A 86 -9.70 -5.82 -21.29
C GLU A 86 -11.03 -5.08 -21.49
N LYS A 87 -11.03 -4.09 -22.40
CA LYS A 87 -12.24 -3.31 -22.69
C LYS A 87 -13.42 -4.18 -23.13
N GLN A 88 -13.15 -5.26 -23.87
CA GLN A 88 -14.20 -6.16 -24.33
C GLN A 88 -14.79 -6.96 -23.16
N PHE A 89 -13.93 -7.58 -22.34
CA PHE A 89 -14.37 -8.23 -21.12
C PHE A 89 -15.19 -7.30 -20.22
N MET A 90 -14.75 -6.05 -19.99
CA MET A 90 -15.51 -5.10 -19.17
C MET A 90 -16.93 -4.85 -19.71
N LYS A 91 -17.10 -4.74 -21.04
CA LYS A 91 -18.41 -4.58 -21.67
C LYS A 91 -19.29 -5.80 -21.46
N ASP A 92 -18.73 -6.99 -21.65
CA ASP A 92 -19.47 -8.25 -21.55
C ASP A 92 -19.85 -8.55 -20.10
N PHE A 93 -18.91 -8.32 -19.17
CA PHE A 93 -19.13 -8.49 -17.74
C PHE A 93 -20.16 -7.51 -17.17
N ALA A 94 -20.06 -6.22 -17.50
CA ALA A 94 -21.06 -5.24 -17.07
C ALA A 94 -22.42 -5.50 -17.72
N GLY A 95 -22.42 -5.80 -19.03
CA GLY A 95 -23.63 -5.90 -19.83
C GLY A 95 -24.21 -4.52 -20.18
N ARG A 96 -25.40 -4.53 -20.80
CA ARG A 96 -26.11 -3.30 -21.15
C ARG A 96 -26.85 -2.76 -19.92
N PRO A 97 -26.70 -1.46 -19.57
CA PRO A 97 -27.39 -0.86 -18.44
C PRO A 97 -28.92 -1.00 -18.50
N GLN A 98 -29.51 -0.94 -19.70
CA GLN A 98 -30.97 -1.01 -19.90
C GLN A 98 -31.56 -2.37 -19.47
N ASP A 99 -30.74 -3.41 -19.38
CA ASP A 99 -31.20 -4.75 -19.06
C ASP A 99 -31.33 -4.96 -17.53
N ARG A 100 -30.81 -4.04 -16.72
CA ARG A 100 -30.76 -4.17 -15.24
C ARG A 100 -31.21 -2.91 -14.49
N ILE A 101 -30.98 -1.73 -15.06
CA ILE A 101 -31.25 -0.45 -14.41
C ILE A 101 -32.65 0.03 -14.78
N LEU A 102 -33.46 0.29 -13.75
CA LEU A 102 -34.76 0.91 -13.92
C LEU A 102 -34.60 2.40 -14.28
N ASN A 103 -35.19 2.82 -15.39
CA ASN A 103 -35.30 4.24 -15.73
C ASN A 103 -36.42 4.90 -14.90
N LEU A 104 -36.05 5.64 -13.85
CA LEU A 104 -37.01 6.34 -13.00
C LEU A 104 -37.62 7.59 -13.65
N PHE A 105 -37.03 8.11 -14.73
CA PHE A 105 -37.46 9.31 -15.43
C PHE A 105 -37.90 8.99 -16.87
N ASP A 106 -38.73 7.97 -17.00
CA ASP A 106 -39.40 7.64 -18.26
C ASP A 106 -40.69 8.47 -18.43
N THR A 107 -40.79 9.22 -19.53
CA THR A 107 -41.99 10.02 -19.84
C THR A 107 -43.15 9.16 -20.32
N GLY A 108 -42.88 7.95 -20.83
CA GLY A 108 -43.91 6.97 -21.18
C GLY A 108 -44.48 6.24 -19.96
N THR A 109 -43.70 6.17 -18.87
CA THR A 109 -44.08 5.50 -17.61
C THR A 109 -43.79 6.44 -16.41
N PRO A 110 -44.57 7.52 -16.24
CA PRO A 110 -44.26 8.53 -15.24
C PRO A 110 -44.34 7.98 -13.81
N LEU A 111 -43.34 8.29 -13.00
CA LEU A 111 -43.24 7.87 -11.59
C LEU A 111 -43.04 9.07 -10.68
N MET A 112 -43.79 9.12 -9.57
CA MET A 112 -43.54 10.06 -8.48
C MET A 112 -42.64 9.40 -7.42
N THR A 113 -41.48 9.98 -7.13
CA THR A 113 -40.49 9.42 -6.20
C THR A 113 -40.06 10.45 -5.15
N GLY A 114 -39.88 10.02 -3.90
CA GLY A 114 -39.40 10.88 -2.80
C GLY A 114 -40.46 11.81 -2.22
N VAL A 115 -41.72 11.36 -2.20
CA VAL A 115 -42.84 12.10 -1.60
C VAL A 115 -42.71 12.17 -0.08
N VAL A 116 -43.40 13.14 0.52
CA VAL A 116 -43.62 13.19 1.97
C VAL A 116 -44.61 12.09 2.36
N GLN A 117 -44.29 11.32 3.38
CA GLN A 117 -45.13 10.24 3.90
C GLN A 117 -45.37 10.45 5.39
N ASP A 118 -46.62 10.28 5.82
CA ASP A 118 -46.98 10.25 7.23
C ASP A 118 -46.54 8.92 7.88
N GLN A 119 -46.69 8.84 9.21
CA GLN A 119 -46.07 7.83 10.07
C GLN A 119 -46.37 6.37 9.62
N ASP A 120 -47.63 6.07 9.30
CA ASP A 120 -48.06 4.73 8.86
C ASP A 120 -47.38 4.31 7.54
N SER A 121 -47.42 5.17 6.54
CA SER A 121 -46.84 4.90 5.22
C SER A 121 -45.31 4.82 5.27
N TYR A 122 -44.68 5.69 6.07
CA TYR A 122 -43.23 5.72 6.21
C TYR A 122 -42.69 4.42 6.83
N MET A 123 -43.30 3.93 7.92
CA MET A 123 -42.85 2.69 8.55
C MET A 123 -42.95 1.50 7.58
N LYS A 124 -44.08 1.37 6.87
CA LYS A 124 -44.28 0.32 5.86
C LYS A 124 -43.22 0.40 4.77
N GLY A 125 -43.02 1.59 4.19
CA GLY A 125 -42.03 1.81 3.14
C GLY A 125 -40.60 1.54 3.60
N LYS A 126 -40.24 1.93 4.83
CA LYS A 126 -38.90 1.72 5.39
C LYS A 126 -38.61 0.25 5.65
N ILE A 127 -39.55 -0.50 6.21
CA ILE A 127 -39.40 -1.94 6.47
C ILE A 127 -39.42 -2.75 5.17
N ALA A 128 -40.27 -2.37 4.20
CA ALA A 128 -40.33 -3.03 2.88
C ALA A 128 -38.98 -3.03 2.15
N GLN A 129 -38.07 -2.08 2.45
CA GLN A 129 -36.72 -2.07 1.87
C GLN A 129 -35.91 -3.33 2.19
N ARG A 130 -36.20 -4.02 3.31
CA ARG A 130 -35.50 -5.26 3.69
C ARG A 130 -35.64 -6.35 2.62
N HIS A 131 -36.78 -6.40 1.92
CA HIS A 131 -37.00 -7.32 0.81
C HIS A 131 -35.96 -7.14 -0.32
N TYR A 132 -35.42 -5.93 -0.49
CA TYR A 132 -34.40 -5.68 -1.51
C TYR A 132 -32.98 -5.95 -1.00
N TYR A 133 -32.69 -5.62 0.27
CA TYR A 133 -31.34 -5.79 0.83
C TYR A 133 -30.92 -7.25 0.97
N VAL A 134 -31.86 -8.19 1.13
CA VAL A 134 -31.53 -9.64 1.13
C VAL A 134 -30.88 -10.11 -0.17
N HIS A 135 -31.09 -9.41 -1.28
CA HIS A 135 -30.48 -9.73 -2.58
C HIS A 135 -29.06 -9.18 -2.74
N MET A 136 -28.59 -8.32 -1.84
CA MET A 136 -27.27 -7.67 -1.97
C MET A 136 -26.13 -8.70 -1.83
N LYS A 137 -26.17 -9.56 -0.82
CA LYS A 137 -25.14 -10.59 -0.58
C LYS A 137 -25.04 -11.58 -1.76
N PRO A 138 -26.14 -12.20 -2.24
CA PRO A 138 -26.10 -13.04 -3.43
C PRO A 138 -25.58 -12.32 -4.69
N ALA A 139 -25.96 -11.05 -4.90
CA ALA A 139 -25.49 -10.28 -6.04
C ALA A 139 -23.97 -10.04 -6.01
N ILE A 140 -23.39 -9.84 -4.83
CA ILE A 140 -21.93 -9.71 -4.65
C ILE A 140 -21.24 -11.04 -4.97
N GLN A 141 -21.72 -12.14 -4.37
CA GLN A 141 -21.11 -13.46 -4.56
C GLN A 141 -21.17 -13.89 -6.03
N GLU A 142 -22.29 -13.68 -6.70
CA GLU A 142 -22.41 -13.97 -8.13
C GLU A 142 -21.48 -13.08 -8.97
N ALA A 143 -21.39 -11.78 -8.67
CA ALA A 143 -20.48 -10.88 -9.37
C ALA A 143 -19.01 -11.29 -9.18
N MET A 144 -18.61 -11.66 -7.96
CA MET A 144 -17.26 -12.15 -7.66
C MET A 144 -16.95 -13.49 -8.35
N LYS A 145 -17.92 -14.41 -8.37
CA LYS A 145 -17.81 -15.70 -9.06
C LYS A 145 -17.63 -15.50 -10.57
N LEU A 146 -18.55 -14.79 -11.22
CA LEU A 146 -18.48 -14.48 -12.64
C LEU A 146 -17.21 -13.73 -13.00
N PHE A 147 -16.74 -12.84 -12.12
CA PHE A 147 -15.51 -12.12 -12.35
C PHE A 147 -14.33 -13.09 -12.41
N GLY A 148 -14.28 -14.10 -11.53
CA GLY A 148 -13.18 -15.08 -11.52
C GLY A 148 -13.14 -16.04 -12.71
N GLU A 149 -14.25 -16.25 -13.44
CA GLU A 149 -14.34 -17.22 -14.53
C GLU A 149 -13.44 -16.91 -15.75
N ASN A 150 -13.09 -15.64 -15.99
CA ASN A 150 -12.32 -15.23 -17.17
C ASN A 150 -10.88 -14.78 -16.83
N PRO A 151 -10.64 -13.78 -15.97
CA PRO A 151 -9.31 -13.34 -15.59
C PRO A 151 -8.61 -14.30 -14.60
N GLY A 152 -9.29 -15.32 -14.08
CA GLY A 152 -8.75 -16.30 -13.12
C GLY A 152 -8.47 -15.74 -11.71
N ARG A 153 -8.90 -14.52 -11.42
CA ARG A 153 -8.74 -13.87 -10.10
C ARG A 153 -10.04 -14.01 -9.32
N HIS A 154 -10.00 -14.78 -8.23
CA HIS A 154 -11.18 -15.11 -7.44
C HIS A 154 -11.30 -14.20 -6.21
N TYR A 155 -12.53 -13.81 -5.92
CA TYR A 155 -12.90 -12.98 -4.78
C TYR A 155 -14.00 -13.66 -3.99
N ASP A 156 -14.06 -13.39 -2.69
CA ASP A 156 -15.14 -13.78 -1.80
C ASP A 156 -15.36 -12.67 -0.75
N LEU A 157 -16.40 -12.79 0.07
CA LEU A 157 -16.75 -11.79 1.08
C LEU A 157 -15.65 -11.61 2.13
N ILE A 158 -14.95 -12.70 2.45
CA ILE A 158 -13.73 -12.71 3.24
C ILE A 158 -12.68 -13.56 2.52
N GLU A 159 -11.41 -13.24 2.74
CA GLU A 159 -10.33 -14.13 2.35
C GLU A 159 -9.62 -14.65 3.57
N CYS A 160 -9.55 -15.98 3.67
CA CYS A 160 -8.75 -16.69 4.65
C CYS A 160 -7.34 -16.98 4.10
N TYR A 161 -6.33 -16.73 4.92
CA TYR A 161 -4.94 -17.09 4.65
C TYR A 161 -4.41 -17.98 5.78
N LYS A 162 -4.23 -19.28 5.49
CA LYS A 162 -3.70 -20.29 6.42
C LYS A 162 -4.47 -20.35 7.76
N THR A 163 -5.80 -20.38 7.69
CA THR A 163 -6.67 -20.34 8.89
C THR A 163 -7.13 -21.73 9.35
N GLU A 164 -7.01 -22.75 8.51
CA GLU A 164 -7.57 -24.08 8.73
C GLU A 164 -7.00 -24.78 9.97
N ASP A 165 -5.71 -24.55 10.25
CA ASP A 165 -4.99 -25.11 11.40
C ASP A 165 -4.50 -24.04 12.39
N ALA A 166 -4.92 -22.79 12.21
CA ALA A 166 -4.42 -21.66 12.98
C ALA A 166 -4.99 -21.63 14.41
N GLU A 167 -4.10 -21.43 15.38
CA GLU A 167 -4.47 -21.15 16.78
C GLU A 167 -4.74 -19.66 17.02
N TYR A 168 -4.03 -18.81 16.26
CA TYR A 168 -4.11 -17.35 16.36
C TYR A 168 -4.46 -16.77 15.01
N ILE A 169 -5.44 -15.87 14.95
CA ILE A 169 -5.89 -15.27 13.69
C ILE A 169 -5.84 -13.74 13.77
N LEU A 170 -5.19 -13.12 12.80
CA LEU A 170 -5.28 -11.67 12.56
C LEU A 170 -6.47 -11.37 11.66
N VAL A 171 -7.33 -10.42 12.02
CA VAL A 171 -8.47 -10.01 11.19
C VAL A 171 -8.34 -8.53 10.87
N GLY A 172 -8.58 -8.14 9.63
CA GLY A 172 -8.57 -6.73 9.25
C GLY A 172 -9.09 -6.47 7.84
N ILE A 173 -8.90 -5.24 7.39
CA ILE A 173 -9.39 -4.73 6.10
C ILE A 173 -8.25 -3.98 5.39
N GLY A 174 -8.17 -4.09 4.07
CA GLY A 174 -7.32 -3.24 3.23
C GLY A 174 -5.85 -3.68 3.19
N CYS A 175 -4.97 -2.78 2.75
CA CYS A 175 -3.60 -3.13 2.34
C CYS A 175 -2.74 -3.75 3.45
N MET A 176 -3.03 -3.44 4.73
CA MET A 176 -2.30 -4.01 5.86
C MET A 176 -2.45 -5.53 5.94
N MET A 177 -3.58 -6.08 5.46
CA MET A 177 -3.79 -7.52 5.43
C MET A 177 -3.01 -8.21 4.32
N GLU A 178 -2.51 -7.48 3.32
CA GLU A 178 -1.57 -8.02 2.36
C GLU A 178 -0.17 -8.15 2.98
N THR A 179 0.28 -7.14 3.74
CA THR A 179 1.53 -7.19 4.52
C THR A 179 1.49 -8.28 5.61
N ALA A 180 0.31 -8.55 6.18
CA ALA A 180 0.14 -9.61 7.17
C ALA A 180 0.47 -11.01 6.62
N LYS A 181 0.23 -11.28 5.33
CA LYS A 181 0.46 -12.60 4.71
C LYS A 181 1.92 -13.08 4.76
N PRO A 182 2.91 -12.34 4.22
CA PRO A 182 4.31 -12.77 4.32
C PRO A 182 4.80 -12.76 5.78
N THR A 183 4.21 -11.93 6.65
CA THR A 183 4.51 -11.97 8.09
C THR A 183 4.00 -13.26 8.75
N ILE A 184 2.83 -13.76 8.35
CA ILE A 184 2.32 -15.06 8.78
C ILE A 184 3.22 -16.19 8.29
N ASP A 185 3.70 -16.10 7.04
CA ASP A 185 4.65 -17.08 6.53
C ASP A 185 5.90 -17.13 7.40
N TYR A 186 6.49 -15.97 7.71
CA TYR A 186 7.61 -15.86 8.63
C TYR A 186 7.32 -16.44 10.02
N MET A 187 6.18 -16.11 10.65
CA MET A 187 5.82 -16.65 11.97
C MET A 187 5.63 -18.17 11.96
N ARG A 188 5.11 -18.71 10.85
CA ARG A 188 4.93 -20.16 10.70
C ARG A 188 6.25 -20.88 10.46
N THR A 189 7.15 -20.35 9.63
CA THR A 189 8.42 -21.01 9.28
C THR A 189 9.51 -20.79 10.32
N GLU A 190 9.73 -19.55 10.75
CA GLU A 190 10.86 -19.18 11.61
C GLU A 190 10.52 -19.26 13.10
N MET A 191 9.25 -19.07 13.46
CA MET A 191 8.82 -19.04 14.86
C MET A 191 7.98 -20.27 15.26
N ASN A 192 7.65 -21.14 14.31
CA ASN A 192 6.83 -22.33 14.51
C ASN A 192 5.47 -22.02 15.18
N LEU A 193 4.85 -20.89 14.84
CA LEU A 193 3.54 -20.48 15.36
C LEU A 193 2.44 -20.75 14.34
N ARG A 194 1.34 -21.38 14.76
CA ARG A 194 0.16 -21.63 13.92
C ARG A 194 -0.71 -20.38 13.82
N VAL A 195 -0.31 -19.46 12.95
CA VAL A 195 -1.01 -18.19 12.72
C VAL A 195 -1.70 -18.19 11.37
N GLY A 196 -2.86 -17.55 11.29
CA GLY A 196 -3.58 -17.25 10.05
C GLY A 196 -4.02 -15.79 9.98
N ALA A 197 -4.51 -15.36 8.82
CA ALA A 197 -5.12 -14.04 8.63
C ALA A 197 -6.47 -14.15 7.92
N ILE A 198 -7.35 -13.19 8.21
CA ILE A 198 -8.58 -12.96 7.48
C ILE A 198 -8.61 -11.50 7.01
N ASN A 199 -8.73 -11.31 5.70
CA ASN A 199 -9.11 -10.02 5.13
C ASN A 199 -10.62 -9.97 4.89
N VAL A 200 -11.28 -8.93 5.37
CA VAL A 200 -12.69 -8.69 5.08
C VAL A 200 -12.80 -7.84 3.80
N CYS A 201 -13.14 -8.49 2.68
CA CYS A 201 -13.35 -7.80 1.41
C CYS A 201 -14.72 -7.11 1.37
N CYS A 202 -15.77 -7.74 1.90
CA CYS A 202 -17.11 -7.16 1.98
C CYS A 202 -17.43 -6.79 3.42
N TYR A 203 -17.50 -5.49 3.75
CA TYR A 203 -17.91 -5.03 5.09
C TYR A 203 -19.42 -4.89 5.21
N ARG A 204 -20.10 -4.50 4.12
CA ARG A 204 -21.57 -4.44 4.02
C ARG A 204 -22.05 -5.08 2.71
N PRO A 205 -23.01 -6.01 2.75
CA PRO A 205 -23.62 -6.62 3.93
C PRO A 205 -22.58 -7.40 4.75
N PHE A 206 -22.74 -7.41 6.08
CA PHE A 206 -21.71 -7.93 6.98
C PHE A 206 -21.60 -9.47 6.88
N PRO A 207 -20.39 -10.05 6.67
CA PRO A 207 -20.20 -11.48 6.46
C PRO A 207 -20.03 -12.22 7.79
N GLY A 208 -20.99 -12.04 8.71
CA GLY A 208 -20.92 -12.59 10.07
C GLY A 208 -20.83 -14.12 10.11
N LEU A 209 -21.61 -14.81 9.27
CA LEU A 209 -21.58 -16.27 9.18
C LEU A 209 -20.22 -16.80 8.74
N GLU A 210 -19.65 -16.20 7.69
CA GLU A 210 -18.35 -16.55 7.14
C GLU A 210 -17.23 -16.30 8.17
N LEU A 211 -17.27 -15.16 8.85
CA LEU A 211 -16.30 -14.79 9.88
C LEU A 211 -16.34 -15.73 11.08
N VAL A 212 -17.54 -16.01 11.63
CA VAL A 212 -17.68 -16.93 12.76
C VAL A 212 -17.21 -18.32 12.37
N LYS A 213 -17.57 -18.81 11.18
CA LYS A 213 -17.13 -20.12 10.70
C LYS A 213 -15.59 -20.22 10.65
N ALA A 214 -14.91 -19.18 10.18
CA ALA A 214 -13.46 -19.14 10.09
C ALA A 214 -12.76 -18.94 11.44
N LEU A 215 -13.38 -18.21 12.38
CA LEU A 215 -12.74 -17.81 13.64
C LEU A 215 -13.03 -18.75 14.82
N LYS A 216 -14.14 -19.50 14.80
CA LYS A 216 -14.62 -20.26 15.97
C LYS A 216 -13.65 -21.34 16.47
N GLY A 217 -12.74 -21.82 15.62
CA GLY A 217 -11.75 -22.84 15.98
C GLY A 217 -10.46 -22.30 16.58
N ALA A 218 -10.21 -20.99 16.49
CA ALA A 218 -9.01 -20.37 17.02
C ALA A 218 -9.03 -20.31 18.56
N GLN A 219 -7.85 -20.22 19.18
CA GLN A 219 -7.73 -19.93 20.61
C GLN A 219 -7.95 -18.44 20.88
N ALA A 220 -7.43 -17.59 19.98
CA ALA A 220 -7.59 -16.16 20.04
C ALA A 220 -7.56 -15.54 18.64
N PHE A 221 -8.20 -14.37 18.50
CA PHE A 221 -8.01 -13.51 17.34
C PHE A 221 -7.89 -12.05 17.77
N THR A 222 -7.15 -11.27 17.00
CA THR A 222 -7.10 -9.81 17.13
C THR A 222 -7.65 -9.17 15.87
N VAL A 223 -8.61 -8.28 16.05
CA VAL A 223 -9.09 -7.40 14.97
C VAL A 223 -8.22 -6.15 14.94
N VAL A 224 -7.50 -5.96 13.85
CA VAL A 224 -6.68 -4.77 13.58
C VAL A 224 -7.50 -3.83 12.71
N GLU A 225 -7.74 -2.60 13.18
CA GLU A 225 -8.59 -1.61 12.49
C GLU A 225 -7.84 -0.30 12.23
N ARG A 226 -8.04 0.26 11.03
CA ARG A 226 -7.44 1.53 10.59
C ARG A 226 -8.26 2.75 10.99
N MET A 227 -8.75 2.73 12.21
CA MET A 227 -9.49 3.81 12.86
C MET A 227 -9.51 3.60 14.36
N ASP A 228 -10.02 4.59 15.09
CA ASP A 228 -10.24 4.49 16.52
C ASP A 228 -11.50 5.27 16.90
N ASP A 229 -12.46 4.60 17.55
CA ASP A 229 -13.64 5.21 18.15
C ASP A 229 -13.62 4.98 19.68
N PRO A 230 -13.05 5.90 20.46
CA PRO A 230 -12.80 5.69 21.89
C PRO A 230 -14.07 5.68 22.75
N LEU A 231 -15.21 6.13 22.23
CA LEU A 231 -16.49 6.09 22.95
C LEU A 231 -17.29 4.82 22.65
N ALA A 232 -16.94 4.11 21.58
CA ALA A 232 -17.55 2.82 21.29
C ALA A 232 -16.98 1.72 22.20
N PRO A 233 -17.78 0.70 22.55
CA PRO A 233 -17.27 -0.45 23.31
C PRO A 233 -16.19 -1.24 22.55
N SER A 234 -16.19 -1.14 21.22
CA SER A 234 -15.18 -1.67 20.31
C SER A 234 -15.29 -0.93 18.98
N ASN A 235 -14.18 -0.90 18.23
CA ASN A 235 -14.20 -0.41 16.86
C ASN A 235 -15.18 -1.22 15.97
N PRO A 236 -15.66 -0.68 14.83
CA PRO A 236 -16.80 -1.21 14.10
C PRO A 236 -16.68 -2.67 13.66
N LEU A 237 -15.53 -3.11 13.15
CA LEU A 237 -15.35 -4.49 12.70
C LEU A 237 -15.38 -5.45 13.88
N MET A 238 -14.66 -5.14 14.96
CA MET A 238 -14.69 -5.95 16.18
C MET A 238 -16.09 -6.03 16.79
N ARG A 239 -16.81 -4.90 16.82
CA ARG A 239 -18.19 -4.84 17.33
C ARG A 239 -19.12 -5.76 16.54
N ASP A 240 -19.05 -5.73 15.21
CA ASP A 240 -19.90 -6.55 14.36
C ASP A 240 -19.53 -8.04 14.46
N ILE A 241 -18.23 -8.37 14.61
CA ILE A 241 -17.77 -9.74 14.86
C ILE A 241 -18.31 -10.27 16.20
N LYS A 242 -18.20 -9.49 17.29
CA LYS A 242 -18.76 -9.87 18.60
C LYS A 242 -20.26 -10.16 18.50
N SER A 243 -21.02 -9.31 17.80
CA SER A 243 -22.45 -9.54 17.55
C SER A 243 -22.70 -10.85 16.81
N ALA A 244 -21.95 -11.12 15.74
CA ALA A 244 -22.08 -12.34 14.96
C ALA A 244 -21.78 -13.61 15.79
N PHE A 245 -20.80 -13.55 16.69
CA PHE A 245 -20.50 -14.65 17.60
C PHE A 245 -21.64 -14.93 18.59
N ILE A 246 -22.27 -13.89 19.13
CA ILE A 246 -23.43 -14.04 20.01
C ILE A 246 -24.61 -14.63 19.23
N ASP A 247 -24.88 -14.14 18.02
CA ASP A 247 -25.93 -14.68 17.15
C ASP A 247 -25.74 -16.18 16.84
N ALA A 248 -24.50 -16.60 16.62
CA ALA A 248 -24.15 -18.01 16.42
C ALA A 248 -24.32 -18.84 17.70
N GLN A 249 -23.94 -18.29 18.85
CA GLN A 249 -24.04 -18.98 20.14
C GLN A 249 -25.49 -19.18 20.59
N VAL A 250 -26.37 -18.20 20.35
CA VAL A 250 -27.82 -18.35 20.63
C VAL A 250 -28.55 -19.18 19.57
N GLY A 251 -27.87 -19.54 18.48
CA GLY A 251 -28.41 -20.40 17.43
C GLY A 251 -29.47 -19.72 16.58
N LEU A 252 -29.23 -18.50 16.09
CA LEU A 252 -30.11 -17.90 15.09
C LEU A 252 -30.22 -18.79 13.83
N GLU A 253 -31.36 -18.70 13.13
CA GLU A 253 -31.72 -19.55 11.98
C GLU A 253 -30.60 -19.68 10.94
N ALA A 254 -30.03 -18.57 10.49
CA ALA A 254 -28.96 -18.58 9.49
C ALA A 254 -27.70 -19.37 9.92
N TYR A 255 -27.39 -19.41 11.22
CA TYR A 255 -26.24 -20.17 11.74
C TYR A 255 -26.61 -21.66 11.92
N ARG A 256 -27.84 -21.96 12.36
CA ARG A 256 -28.34 -23.34 12.49
C ARG A 256 -28.39 -24.05 11.14
N GLU A 257 -28.96 -23.40 10.12
CA GLU A 257 -29.04 -23.94 8.77
C GLU A 257 -27.65 -24.18 8.16
N ALA A 258 -26.68 -23.32 8.47
CA ALA A 258 -25.31 -23.46 8.04
C ALA A 258 -24.47 -24.47 8.85
N GLY A 259 -25.05 -25.07 9.90
CA GLY A 259 -24.32 -25.99 10.80
C GLY A 259 -23.20 -25.31 11.59
N VAL A 260 -23.29 -24.00 11.83
CA VAL A 260 -22.28 -23.22 12.55
C VAL A 260 -22.71 -23.03 14.00
N THR A 261 -22.18 -23.87 14.89
CA THR A 261 -22.32 -23.74 16.34
C THR A 261 -21.04 -23.18 16.97
N VAL A 262 -21.20 -22.46 18.09
CA VAL A 262 -20.10 -21.91 18.90
C VAL A 262 -20.29 -22.36 20.36
N ASP A 263 -19.53 -23.37 20.76
CA ASP A 263 -19.59 -23.90 22.13
C ASP A 263 -18.66 -23.16 23.09
N ARG A 264 -17.54 -22.66 22.56
CA ARG A 264 -16.53 -21.89 23.30
C ARG A 264 -16.16 -20.65 22.51
N LEU A 265 -16.12 -19.51 23.19
CA LEU A 265 -15.65 -18.26 22.60
C LEU A 265 -14.11 -18.21 22.60
N PRO A 266 -13.48 -17.91 21.45
CA PRO A 266 -12.06 -17.56 21.42
C PRO A 266 -11.82 -16.28 22.21
N LYS A 267 -10.57 -16.03 22.64
CA LYS A 267 -10.19 -14.71 23.15
C LYS A 267 -10.29 -13.70 21.99
N MET A 268 -11.12 -12.67 22.16
CA MET A 268 -11.35 -11.66 21.13
C MET A 268 -10.67 -10.36 21.57
N LEU A 269 -9.57 -9.99 20.91
CA LEU A 269 -8.80 -8.79 21.19
C LEU A 269 -8.94 -7.76 20.06
N GLN A 270 -8.57 -6.51 20.34
CA GLN A 270 -8.66 -5.42 19.37
C GLN A 270 -7.40 -4.55 19.34
N CYS A 271 -7.08 -4.05 18.15
CA CYS A 271 -5.91 -3.23 17.89
C CYS A 271 -6.25 -2.08 16.94
N SER A 272 -5.97 -0.83 17.35
CA SER A 272 -6.02 0.32 16.45
C SER A 272 -4.62 0.55 15.83
N ALA A 273 -4.54 0.57 14.50
CA ALA A 273 -3.27 0.62 13.78
C ALA A 273 -3.36 1.42 12.48
N GLY A 274 -2.28 2.10 12.10
CA GLY A 274 -2.15 2.71 10.77
C GLY A 274 -3.10 3.87 10.45
N LEU A 275 -3.67 4.50 11.48
CA LEU A 275 -4.45 5.73 11.35
C LEU A 275 -3.60 6.82 10.69
N GLY A 276 -4.17 7.50 9.70
CA GLY A 276 -3.47 8.56 8.97
C GLY A 276 -2.26 8.07 8.19
N SER A 277 -2.35 6.87 7.58
CA SER A 277 -1.23 6.14 6.95
C SER A 277 0.01 6.01 7.85
N ARG A 278 -0.17 5.94 9.17
CA ARG A 278 0.92 5.51 10.05
C ARG A 278 1.35 4.10 9.64
N ASP A 279 2.65 3.85 9.68
CA ASP A 279 3.20 2.62 9.13
C ASP A 279 2.85 1.38 9.96
N ILE A 280 2.51 0.28 9.28
CA ILE A 280 2.24 -1.02 9.91
C ILE A 280 3.20 -2.04 9.29
N ARG A 281 4.10 -2.58 10.12
CA ARG A 281 5.24 -3.37 9.69
C ARG A 281 5.12 -4.82 10.19
N PRO A 282 5.89 -5.77 9.63
CA PRO A 282 5.87 -7.16 10.05
C PRO A 282 6.00 -7.35 11.57
N GLY A 283 6.91 -6.61 12.20
CA GLY A 283 7.10 -6.68 13.65
C GLY A 283 5.83 -6.33 14.46
N HIS A 284 5.00 -5.40 13.98
CA HIS A 284 3.76 -5.04 14.67
C HIS A 284 2.77 -6.20 14.69
N PHE A 285 2.63 -6.94 13.59
CA PHE A 285 1.77 -8.13 13.54
C PHE A 285 2.30 -9.23 14.47
N ILE A 286 3.62 -9.41 14.53
CA ILE A 286 4.25 -10.36 15.47
C ILE A 286 3.94 -9.95 16.91
N GLY A 287 4.08 -8.67 17.26
CA GLY A 287 3.73 -8.15 18.58
C GLY A 287 2.26 -8.42 18.94
N VAL A 288 1.34 -8.17 18.01
CA VAL A 288 -0.09 -8.44 18.19
C VAL A 288 -0.35 -9.94 18.44
N VAL A 289 0.35 -10.83 17.73
CA VAL A 289 0.25 -12.28 17.96
C VAL A 289 0.81 -12.67 19.33
N GLN A 290 1.92 -12.09 19.78
CA GLN A 290 2.42 -12.35 21.14
C GLN A 290 1.42 -11.89 22.21
N ASN A 291 0.72 -10.77 22.01
CA ASN A 291 -0.34 -10.34 22.90
C ASN A 291 -1.52 -11.33 22.94
N MET A 292 -1.87 -11.95 21.80
CA MET A 292 -2.86 -13.05 21.77
C MET A 292 -2.40 -14.26 22.58
N ARG A 293 -1.13 -14.65 22.46
CA ARG A 293 -0.54 -15.75 23.21
C ARG A 293 -0.60 -15.50 24.71
N HIS A 294 -0.19 -14.32 25.14
CA HIS A 294 -0.28 -13.93 26.56
C HIS A 294 -1.72 -14.01 27.08
N ALA A 295 -2.71 -13.58 26.28
CA ALA A 295 -4.13 -13.65 26.66
C ALA A 295 -4.63 -15.10 26.83
N VAL A 296 -4.12 -16.05 26.05
CA VAL A 296 -4.45 -17.48 26.16
C VAL A 296 -3.74 -18.13 27.35
N GLU A 297 -2.46 -17.80 27.56
CA GLU A 297 -1.61 -18.35 28.62
C GLU A 297 -1.96 -17.79 30.02
N GLY A 298 -2.79 -16.74 30.10
CA GLY A 298 -3.12 -16.08 31.36
C GLY A 298 -2.03 -15.11 31.85
N ASN A 299 -1.13 -14.70 30.95
CA ASN A 299 -0.08 -13.72 31.20
C ASN A 299 -0.63 -12.28 31.03
N GLY A 300 0.19 -11.29 31.40
CA GLY A 300 -0.13 -9.88 31.18
C GLY A 300 -0.33 -9.58 29.69
N HIS A 301 -1.55 -9.18 29.33
CA HIS A 301 -1.95 -8.85 27.96
C HIS A 301 -2.82 -7.58 27.94
N LYS A 302 -3.03 -7.04 26.75
CA LYS A 302 -3.89 -5.89 26.51
C LYS A 302 -5.13 -6.33 25.73
N GLU A 303 -6.31 -6.08 26.26
CA GLU A 303 -7.58 -6.32 25.53
C GLU A 303 -7.73 -5.36 24.34
N TYR A 304 -7.33 -4.11 24.54
CA TYR A 304 -7.18 -3.08 23.53
C TYR A 304 -5.73 -2.64 23.45
N CYS A 305 -5.18 -2.63 22.24
CA CYS A 305 -3.80 -2.19 21.99
C CYS A 305 -3.69 -1.24 20.81
N THR A 306 -2.53 -0.58 20.71
CA THR A 306 -2.11 0.16 19.52
C THR A 306 -0.76 -0.35 19.04
N VAL A 307 -0.39 -0.06 17.79
CA VAL A 307 0.96 -0.35 17.26
C VAL A 307 1.50 0.82 16.45
N GLY A 308 2.83 0.93 16.38
CA GLY A 308 3.51 1.95 15.59
C GLY A 308 3.54 3.35 16.23
N ILE A 309 3.12 3.51 17.48
CA ILE A 309 3.16 4.76 18.24
C ILE A 309 3.70 4.53 19.65
N LYS A 310 4.20 5.60 20.28
CA LYS A 310 4.59 5.58 21.71
C LYS A 310 3.36 5.93 22.55
N HIS A 311 2.74 4.93 23.17
CA HIS A 311 1.56 5.10 24.02
C HIS A 311 1.47 3.97 25.05
N GLU A 312 0.74 4.17 26.16
CA GLU A 312 0.59 3.12 27.18
C GLU A 312 -0.15 1.87 26.67
N THR A 313 -0.98 2.01 25.63
CA THR A 313 -1.66 0.89 24.95
C THR A 313 -0.80 0.24 23.88
N ALA A 314 0.37 0.79 23.56
CA ALA A 314 1.20 0.30 22.47
C ALA A 314 1.77 -1.08 22.79
N ILE A 315 1.84 -1.92 21.75
CA ILE A 315 2.65 -3.14 21.75
C ILE A 315 3.92 -2.86 20.98
N GLU A 316 5.05 -3.00 21.66
CA GLU A 316 6.36 -2.95 21.01
C GLU A 316 6.63 -4.27 20.29
N PRO A 317 7.12 -4.23 19.04
CA PRO A 317 7.46 -5.43 18.30
C PRO A 317 8.70 -6.09 18.92
N PRO A 318 8.68 -7.42 19.20
CA PRO A 318 9.85 -8.11 19.75
C PRO A 318 10.99 -8.20 18.72
N ILE A 319 10.63 -8.31 17.45
CA ILE A 319 11.49 -8.34 16.27
C ILE A 319 10.72 -7.70 15.13
N ASP A 320 11.44 -7.27 14.10
CA ASP A 320 10.85 -6.72 12.89
C ASP A 320 11.59 -7.25 11.66
N PRO A 321 11.19 -8.43 11.15
CA PRO A 321 11.91 -9.13 10.10
C PRO A 321 11.68 -8.51 8.72
N ASP A 322 12.65 -8.72 7.83
CA ASP A 322 12.45 -8.50 6.40
C ASP A 322 11.64 -9.68 5.83
N VAL A 323 10.42 -9.37 5.38
CA VAL A 323 9.49 -10.35 4.79
C VAL A 323 9.20 -10.04 3.32
N ARG A 324 10.03 -9.21 2.69
CA ARG A 324 9.97 -8.99 1.24
C ARG A 324 10.24 -10.30 0.50
N PRO A 325 9.80 -10.40 -0.76
CA PRO A 325 10.20 -11.51 -1.63
C PRO A 325 11.70 -11.82 -1.59
N PRO A 326 12.12 -13.09 -1.58
CA PRO A 326 13.52 -13.45 -1.67
C PRO A 326 14.20 -12.81 -2.89
N GLY A 327 15.37 -12.20 -2.69
CA GLY A 327 16.10 -11.51 -3.76
C GLY A 327 15.45 -10.20 -4.23
N ALA A 328 14.46 -9.67 -3.49
CA ALA A 328 13.95 -8.33 -3.71
C ALA A 328 15.05 -7.28 -3.56
N PHE A 329 14.89 -6.19 -4.30
CA PHE A 329 15.75 -5.03 -4.27
C PHE A 329 14.92 -3.80 -3.92
N SER A 330 15.40 -3.00 -2.97
CA SER A 330 14.74 -1.81 -2.50
C SER A 330 15.60 -0.56 -2.66
N MET A 331 14.93 0.50 -3.04
CA MET A 331 15.47 1.85 -3.10
C MET A 331 14.66 2.77 -2.20
N ARG A 332 15.35 3.62 -1.46
CA ARG A 332 14.75 4.75 -0.73
C ARG A 332 15.47 6.03 -1.11
N GLY A 333 14.84 6.81 -1.98
CA GLY A 333 15.39 8.08 -2.40
C GLY A 333 14.98 9.23 -1.50
N HIS A 334 15.91 10.15 -1.27
CA HIS A 334 15.68 11.39 -0.53
C HIS A 334 15.85 12.56 -1.49
N SER A 335 14.80 13.37 -1.60
CA SER A 335 14.73 14.47 -2.56
C SER A 335 14.10 15.71 -1.93
N VAL A 336 14.09 16.80 -2.69
CA VAL A 336 13.36 18.03 -2.36
C VAL A 336 12.11 18.14 -3.23
N GLY A 337 11.01 18.62 -2.65
CA GLY A 337 9.76 18.87 -3.37
C GLY A 337 9.97 19.84 -4.54
N GLY A 338 9.77 19.37 -5.77
CA GLY A 338 9.98 20.13 -7.00
C GLY A 338 11.04 19.54 -7.95
N PHE A 339 11.90 18.64 -7.46
CA PHE A 339 13.01 18.04 -8.23
C PHE A 339 12.61 16.87 -9.14
N GLY A 340 11.31 16.59 -9.28
CA GLY A 340 10.82 15.53 -10.17
C GLY A 340 10.98 14.09 -9.66
N SER A 341 11.41 13.88 -8.41
CA SER A 341 11.69 12.55 -7.83
C SER A 341 10.54 11.55 -7.95
N VAL A 342 9.29 11.99 -7.77
CA VAL A 342 8.12 11.11 -7.97
C VAL A 342 8.08 10.59 -9.40
N THR A 343 8.22 11.47 -10.39
CA THR A 343 8.25 11.10 -11.81
C THR A 343 9.40 10.16 -12.11
N THR A 344 10.60 10.45 -11.60
CA THR A 344 11.77 9.57 -11.69
C THR A 344 11.45 8.18 -11.17
N ASN A 345 10.87 8.09 -9.99
CA ASN A 345 10.54 6.81 -9.38
C ASN A 345 9.54 6.02 -10.24
N LYS A 346 8.53 6.70 -10.82
CA LYS A 346 7.59 6.05 -11.76
C LYS A 346 8.32 5.52 -13.01
N VAL A 347 9.25 6.30 -13.54
CA VAL A 347 10.00 5.94 -14.76
C VAL A 347 10.89 4.74 -14.48
N ILE A 348 11.62 4.73 -13.35
CA ILE A 348 12.40 3.57 -12.93
C ILE A 348 11.51 2.34 -12.77
N ALA A 349 10.40 2.46 -12.02
CA ALA A 349 9.46 1.35 -11.82
C ALA A 349 8.92 0.79 -13.15
N THR A 350 8.50 1.68 -14.06
CA THR A 350 7.99 1.30 -15.38
C THR A 350 9.07 0.60 -16.21
N LEU A 351 10.29 1.14 -16.23
CA LEU A 351 11.43 0.50 -16.90
C LEU A 351 11.70 -0.89 -16.36
N MET A 352 11.69 -1.07 -15.04
CA MET A 352 11.97 -2.38 -14.44
C MET A 352 10.89 -3.42 -14.77
N GLY A 353 9.62 -3.00 -14.79
CA GLY A 353 8.52 -3.86 -15.23
C GLY A 353 8.57 -4.20 -16.73
N ASP A 354 8.78 -3.19 -17.58
CA ASP A 354 8.69 -3.36 -19.04
C ASP A 354 9.92 -4.05 -19.65
N LEU A 355 11.12 -3.79 -19.11
CA LEU A 355 12.37 -4.34 -19.65
C LEU A 355 12.70 -5.71 -19.08
N PHE A 356 12.53 -5.88 -17.78
CA PHE A 356 12.98 -7.09 -17.08
C PHE A 356 11.82 -8.01 -16.68
N GLY A 357 10.57 -7.61 -16.92
CA GLY A 357 9.39 -8.40 -16.51
C GLY A 357 9.25 -8.54 -14.99
N LEU A 358 9.87 -7.65 -14.23
CA LEU A 358 9.89 -7.69 -12.77
C LEU A 358 8.61 -7.10 -12.18
N TYR A 359 8.25 -7.57 -10.99
CA TYR A 359 7.26 -6.91 -10.15
C TYR A 359 7.90 -5.70 -9.49
N VAL A 360 7.19 -4.59 -9.52
CA VAL A 360 7.59 -3.31 -8.94
C VAL A 360 6.50 -2.82 -8.02
N GLN A 361 6.91 -2.20 -6.93
CA GLN A 361 6.05 -1.42 -6.07
C GLN A 361 6.73 -0.09 -5.79
N ALA A 362 6.13 1.01 -6.21
CA ALA A 362 6.71 2.34 -6.08
C ALA A 362 5.71 3.32 -5.48
N TYR A 363 6.09 3.98 -4.40
CA TYR A 363 5.24 4.95 -3.74
C TYR A 363 6.04 6.09 -3.10
N PRO A 364 5.52 7.32 -3.17
CA PRO A 364 6.12 8.46 -2.48
C PRO A 364 5.57 8.66 -1.07
N LYS A 365 6.39 9.21 -0.18
CA LYS A 365 5.96 9.77 1.11
C LYS A 365 5.71 11.26 0.94
N TYR A 366 4.43 11.62 0.81
CA TYR A 366 4.02 13.01 0.74
C TYR A 366 3.87 13.58 2.15
N GLY A 367 4.46 14.76 2.38
CA GLY A 367 4.09 15.62 3.50
C GLY A 367 3.01 16.63 3.09
N SER A 368 2.57 17.45 4.04
CA SER A 368 1.55 18.50 3.82
C SER A 368 2.03 19.67 2.93
N SER A 369 3.32 19.78 2.65
CA SER A 369 3.91 20.92 1.95
C SER A 369 4.08 20.69 0.44
N LYS A 370 3.72 21.70 -0.36
CA LYS A 370 3.65 21.61 -1.83
C LYS A 370 5.02 21.60 -2.54
N LYS A 371 6.05 22.29 -2.02
CA LYS A 371 7.41 22.38 -2.59
C LYS A 371 8.46 22.70 -1.52
N GLY A 372 9.73 22.41 -1.79
CA GLY A 372 10.89 22.89 -1.03
C GLY A 372 11.24 22.11 0.25
N LEU A 373 10.34 21.24 0.74
CA LEU A 373 10.65 20.37 1.87
C LEU A 373 11.22 19.01 1.42
N PRO A 374 11.98 18.34 2.29
CA PRO A 374 12.42 16.96 2.08
C PRO A 374 11.24 16.03 1.79
N THR A 375 11.41 15.16 0.81
CA THR A 375 10.47 14.10 0.46
C THR A 375 11.23 12.81 0.27
N THR A 376 10.63 11.72 0.73
CA THR A 376 11.16 10.37 0.56
C THR A 376 10.28 9.64 -0.45
N TYR A 377 10.88 8.79 -1.26
CA TYR A 377 10.16 7.88 -2.15
C TYR A 377 10.79 6.51 -2.09
N TYR A 378 9.95 5.50 -2.28
CA TYR A 378 10.31 4.11 -2.12
C TYR A 378 10.04 3.37 -3.42
N LEU A 379 10.90 2.39 -3.69
CA LEU A 379 10.75 1.43 -4.77
C LEU A 379 11.18 0.07 -4.24
N THR A 380 10.40 -0.94 -4.50
CA THR A 380 10.77 -2.34 -4.33
C THR A 380 10.61 -3.03 -5.66
N ILE A 381 11.57 -3.88 -6.02
CA ILE A 381 11.61 -4.65 -7.25
C ILE A 381 11.83 -6.11 -6.87
N ALA A 382 11.05 -7.03 -7.42
CA ALA A 382 11.16 -8.45 -7.14
C ALA A 382 10.76 -9.30 -8.35
N GLU A 383 11.11 -10.58 -8.33
CA GLU A 383 10.64 -11.54 -9.35
C GLU A 383 9.21 -12.01 -9.11
N GLU A 384 8.69 -11.82 -7.90
CA GLU A 384 7.33 -12.18 -7.50
C GLU A 384 6.58 -11.00 -6.89
N HIS A 385 5.26 -11.17 -6.72
CA HIS A 385 4.37 -10.13 -6.25
C HIS A 385 4.78 -9.57 -4.88
N ILE A 386 4.92 -8.25 -4.80
CA ILE A 386 5.35 -7.54 -3.59
C ILE A 386 4.12 -7.27 -2.72
N ARG A 387 4.07 -7.88 -1.55
CA ARG A 387 2.92 -7.83 -0.63
C ARG A 387 3.06 -6.80 0.50
N THR A 388 4.25 -6.20 0.65
CA THR A 388 4.59 -5.37 1.81
C THR A 388 4.25 -3.90 1.58
N HIS A 389 3.14 -3.42 2.13
CA HIS A 389 2.71 -2.01 2.08
C HIS A 389 3.17 -1.23 3.31
N CYS A 390 4.48 -1.15 3.50
CA CYS A 390 5.10 -0.48 4.65
C CYS A 390 6.46 0.15 4.32
N GLU A 391 6.94 1.03 5.19
CA GLU A 391 8.26 1.65 5.00
C GLU A 391 9.40 0.61 5.03
N LEU A 392 10.45 0.92 4.27
CA LEU A 392 11.61 0.04 4.07
C LEU A 392 12.68 0.27 5.15
N GLU A 393 13.05 -0.80 5.86
CA GLU A 393 14.23 -0.87 6.75
C GLU A 393 15.37 -1.73 6.19
N HIS A 394 15.18 -2.29 5.00
CA HIS A 394 16.24 -2.93 4.26
C HIS A 394 16.27 -2.27 2.89
N VAL A 395 17.37 -1.56 2.62
CA VAL A 395 17.51 -0.71 1.43
C VAL A 395 18.89 -0.91 0.82
N GLU A 396 18.91 -1.36 -0.42
CA GLU A 396 20.10 -1.68 -1.20
C GLU A 396 20.61 -0.44 -1.96
N PHE A 397 19.74 0.52 -2.28
CA PHE A 397 20.13 1.77 -2.96
C PHE A 397 19.49 3.03 -2.36
N ILE A 398 20.32 3.99 -1.97
CA ILE A 398 19.90 5.27 -1.37
C ILE A 398 20.39 6.44 -2.24
N PRO A 399 19.56 6.94 -3.17
CA PRO A 399 19.88 8.16 -3.89
C PRO A 399 19.52 9.40 -3.08
N LEU A 400 20.51 10.27 -2.88
CA LEU A 400 20.36 11.58 -2.28
C LEU A 400 20.43 12.63 -3.40
N ASN A 401 19.28 13.22 -3.74
CA ASN A 401 19.21 14.27 -4.75
C ASN A 401 19.83 15.59 -4.25
N ASP A 402 20.13 15.68 -2.95
CA ASP A 402 20.89 16.74 -2.31
C ASP A 402 21.65 16.13 -1.11
N VAL A 403 22.98 16.32 -1.05
CA VAL A 403 23.82 15.82 0.06
C VAL A 403 23.38 16.38 1.41
N ASN A 404 22.77 17.57 1.43
CA ASN A 404 22.26 18.18 2.65
C ASN A 404 21.14 17.36 3.32
N ALA A 405 20.52 16.39 2.62
CA ALA A 405 19.60 15.44 3.23
C ALA A 405 20.21 14.71 4.44
N LEU A 406 21.53 14.49 4.45
CA LEU A 406 22.27 13.89 5.56
C LEU A 406 22.28 14.76 6.84
N ASN A 407 21.93 16.04 6.73
CA ASN A 407 21.82 16.94 7.88
C ASN A 407 20.39 17.05 8.41
N LEU A 408 19.41 16.47 7.71
CA LEU A 408 17.97 16.62 8.01
C LEU A 408 17.39 15.39 8.74
N GLY A 409 18.13 14.30 8.82
CA GLY A 409 17.73 13.09 9.55
C GLY A 409 18.58 11.88 9.19
N ASP A 410 18.18 10.72 9.71
CA ASP A 410 18.87 9.45 9.44
C ASP A 410 18.49 8.89 8.05
N THR A 411 19.08 9.46 7.01
CA THR A 411 18.84 9.02 5.62
C THR A 411 19.39 7.63 5.31
N LEU A 412 20.33 7.14 6.13
CA LEU A 412 21.02 5.85 5.97
C LEU A 412 20.39 4.72 6.80
N ARG A 413 19.27 4.99 7.50
CA ARG A 413 18.53 3.98 8.26
C ARG A 413 18.15 2.79 7.39
N GLY A 414 18.50 1.58 7.81
CA GLY A 414 18.17 0.38 7.05
C GLY A 414 19.04 0.13 5.81
N LEU A 415 20.15 0.85 5.64
CA LEU A 415 21.12 0.56 4.57
C LEU A 415 21.65 -0.87 4.71
N ALA A 416 21.49 -1.66 3.64
CA ALA A 416 22.01 -3.01 3.54
C ALA A 416 23.55 -3.03 3.57
N ASP A 417 24.12 -4.12 4.06
CA ASP A 417 25.57 -4.32 3.98
C ASP A 417 25.98 -4.45 2.51
N GLY A 418 27.03 -3.73 2.10
CA GLY A 418 27.43 -3.61 0.70
C GLY A 418 26.49 -2.78 -0.18
N GLY A 419 25.46 -2.15 0.41
CA GLY A 419 24.51 -1.28 -0.29
C GLY A 419 25.18 -0.08 -0.95
N THR A 420 24.45 0.61 -1.82
CA THR A 420 24.99 1.73 -2.62
C THR A 420 24.29 3.03 -2.26
N ILE A 421 25.06 4.09 -2.08
CA ILE A 421 24.56 5.45 -1.88
C ILE A 421 24.95 6.28 -3.09
N PHE A 422 24.01 7.04 -3.63
CA PHE A 422 24.28 8.01 -4.68
C PHE A 422 24.16 9.44 -4.13
N LEU A 423 25.16 10.27 -4.42
CA LEU A 423 25.26 11.66 -3.99
C LEU A 423 25.18 12.59 -5.21
N ASN A 424 24.08 13.33 -5.34
CA ASN A 424 24.06 14.44 -6.28
C ASN A 424 24.92 15.59 -5.73
N SER A 425 26.07 15.84 -6.36
CA SER A 425 27.08 16.79 -5.88
C SER A 425 27.71 17.56 -7.04
N SER A 426 27.90 18.86 -6.86
CA SER A 426 28.62 19.71 -7.83
C SER A 426 30.15 19.60 -7.72
N LYS A 427 30.65 18.88 -6.71
CA LYS A 427 32.08 18.61 -6.53
C LYS A 427 32.57 17.66 -7.60
N GLN A 428 33.72 17.97 -8.20
CA GLN A 428 34.27 17.23 -9.34
C GLN A 428 35.28 16.14 -8.93
N THR A 429 35.87 16.24 -7.74
CA THR A 429 36.83 15.23 -7.27
C THR A 429 36.18 14.29 -6.24
N PRO A 430 36.51 12.98 -6.27
CA PRO A 430 36.03 12.03 -5.26
C PRO A 430 36.32 12.44 -3.81
N GLN A 431 37.47 13.07 -3.56
CA GLN A 431 37.86 13.55 -2.24
C GLN A 431 36.96 14.70 -1.78
N ASP A 432 36.68 15.69 -2.63
CA ASP A 432 35.80 16.81 -2.28
C ASP A 432 34.35 16.36 -2.03
N VAL A 433 33.87 15.38 -2.79
CA VAL A 433 32.55 14.76 -2.54
C VAL A 433 32.53 14.12 -1.16
N TRP A 434 33.55 13.32 -0.82
CA TRP A 434 33.65 12.64 0.46
C TRP A 434 33.75 13.61 1.63
N LEU A 435 34.52 14.69 1.47
CA LEU A 435 34.63 15.76 2.48
C LEU A 435 33.28 16.41 2.79
N GLY A 436 32.36 16.47 1.82
CA GLY A 436 30.99 16.95 2.01
C GLY A 436 30.06 16.03 2.80
N VAL A 437 30.43 14.77 3.04
CA VAL A 437 29.63 13.80 3.81
C VAL A 437 29.85 14.00 5.32
N PRO A 438 28.81 14.14 6.16
CA PRO A 438 28.96 14.27 7.61
C PRO A 438 29.65 13.07 8.27
N LEU A 439 30.41 13.30 9.34
CA LEU A 439 31.17 12.25 10.05
C LEU A 439 30.32 11.06 10.49
N TRP A 440 29.11 11.31 10.99
CA TRP A 440 28.18 10.25 11.40
C TRP A 440 27.84 9.31 10.23
N ALA A 441 27.64 9.89 9.04
CA ALA A 441 27.30 9.16 7.83
C ALA A 441 28.51 8.40 7.30
N ARG A 442 29.70 9.03 7.25
CA ARG A 442 30.95 8.36 6.88
C ARG A 442 31.20 7.11 7.72
N LYS A 443 31.03 7.22 9.05
CA LYS A 443 31.15 6.07 9.96
C LYS A 443 30.20 4.94 9.58
N ARG A 444 28.93 5.26 9.28
CA ARG A 444 27.93 4.27 8.89
C ARG A 444 28.22 3.64 7.54
N ILE A 445 28.62 4.43 6.55
CA ILE A 445 29.04 3.98 5.21
C ILE A 445 30.17 2.96 5.32
N ARG A 446 31.20 3.26 6.12
CA ARG A 446 32.32 2.35 6.38
C ARG A 446 31.87 1.06 7.07
N ILE A 447 31.06 1.15 8.14
CA ILE A 447 30.53 -0.03 8.85
C ILE A 447 29.75 -0.94 7.91
N LYS A 448 28.92 -0.34 7.05
CA LYS A 448 28.11 -1.05 6.06
C LYS A 448 28.90 -1.48 4.83
N SER A 449 30.18 -1.13 4.71
CA SER A 449 30.99 -1.34 3.50
C SER A 449 30.26 -0.86 2.24
N ALA A 450 29.54 0.25 2.35
CA ALA A 450 28.67 0.75 1.31
C ALA A 450 29.46 1.42 0.18
N LYS A 451 29.02 1.24 -1.06
CA LYS A 451 29.55 1.93 -2.23
C LYS A 451 29.02 3.37 -2.28
N VAL A 452 29.87 4.31 -2.67
CA VAL A 452 29.51 5.72 -2.77
C VAL A 452 29.68 6.17 -4.21
N LEU A 453 28.56 6.46 -4.88
CA LEU A 453 28.52 7.00 -6.23
C LEU A 453 28.21 8.49 -6.17
N ALA A 454 28.73 9.26 -7.12
CA ALA A 454 28.46 10.68 -7.22
C ALA A 454 28.38 11.16 -8.66
N LEU A 455 27.55 12.18 -8.87
CA LEU A 455 27.41 12.87 -10.16
C LEU A 455 26.72 14.22 -9.96
N ASP A 456 27.11 15.23 -10.73
CA ASP A 456 26.37 16.49 -10.82
C ASP A 456 25.20 16.34 -11.80
N THR A 457 24.04 15.90 -11.28
CA THR A 457 22.84 15.72 -12.09
C THR A 457 22.25 17.05 -12.57
N PHE A 458 22.51 18.16 -11.86
CA PHE A 458 22.03 19.48 -12.25
C PHE A 458 22.79 20.02 -13.44
N ARG A 459 24.13 19.91 -13.43
CA ARG A 459 24.97 20.30 -14.56
C ARG A 459 24.54 19.60 -15.85
N ILE A 460 24.39 18.27 -15.81
CA ILE A 460 23.95 17.49 -16.98
C ILE A 460 22.56 17.96 -17.45
N ALA A 461 21.62 18.14 -16.52
CA ALA A 461 20.28 18.59 -16.87
C ALA A 461 20.26 20.03 -17.44
N ASP A 462 21.12 20.92 -16.96
CA ASP A 462 21.26 22.30 -17.46
C ASP A 462 21.85 22.35 -18.86
N GLU A 463 22.85 21.51 -19.14
CA GLU A 463 23.50 21.38 -20.45
C GLU A 463 22.60 20.73 -21.52
N VAL A 464 21.75 19.77 -21.13
CA VAL A 464 20.93 18.99 -22.07
C VAL A 464 19.54 19.59 -22.31
N ALA A 465 18.91 20.19 -21.30
CA ALA A 465 17.52 20.59 -21.42
C ALA A 465 17.33 21.81 -22.33
N HIS A 466 16.63 21.62 -23.46
CA HIS A 466 16.28 22.72 -24.35
C HIS A 466 15.28 23.70 -23.72
N ASN A 467 14.41 23.21 -22.81
CA ASN A 467 13.46 24.05 -22.09
C ASN A 467 13.98 24.35 -20.66
N PRO A 468 14.28 25.63 -20.33
CA PRO A 468 14.74 26.02 -19.00
C PRO A 468 13.83 25.60 -17.84
N GLU A 469 12.52 25.50 -18.06
CA GLU A 469 11.56 25.08 -17.02
C GLU A 469 11.68 23.59 -16.65
N LEU A 470 12.30 22.78 -17.52
CA LEU A 470 12.46 21.34 -17.32
C LEU A 470 13.77 20.96 -16.62
N ARG A 471 14.78 21.85 -16.60
CA ARG A 471 16.12 21.60 -16.04
C ARG A 471 16.08 20.94 -14.67
N ILE A 472 15.34 21.52 -13.72
CA ILE A 472 15.21 21.02 -12.35
C ILE A 472 14.60 19.61 -12.31
N ARG A 473 13.66 19.30 -13.20
CA ARG A 473 13.00 17.98 -13.25
C ARG A 473 13.86 16.93 -13.94
N MET A 474 14.70 17.35 -14.89
CA MET A 474 15.56 16.48 -15.66
C MET A 474 16.75 15.94 -14.86
N MET A 475 17.12 16.57 -13.75
CA MET A 475 18.05 15.98 -12.76
C MET A 475 17.61 14.57 -12.35
N GLY A 476 16.30 14.41 -12.10
CA GLY A 476 15.73 13.12 -11.76
C GLY A 476 15.79 12.12 -12.92
N VAL A 477 15.87 12.57 -14.17
CA VAL A 477 16.01 11.70 -15.34
C VAL A 477 17.45 11.20 -15.46
N VAL A 478 18.45 12.04 -15.13
CA VAL A 478 19.85 11.62 -15.03
C VAL A 478 20.01 10.49 -13.99
N LEU A 479 19.29 10.57 -12.86
CA LEU A 479 19.27 9.53 -11.84
C LEU A 479 18.79 8.16 -12.37
N VAL A 480 17.97 8.11 -13.41
CA VAL A 480 17.57 6.84 -14.04
C VAL A 480 18.79 6.14 -14.64
N GLY A 481 19.67 6.88 -15.33
CA GLY A 481 20.92 6.34 -15.88
C GLY A 481 21.86 5.82 -14.79
N VAL A 482 22.01 6.63 -13.73
CA VAL A 482 22.78 6.24 -12.53
C VAL A 482 22.23 4.95 -11.93
N PHE A 483 20.91 4.85 -11.76
CA PHE A 483 20.25 3.67 -11.23
C PHE A 483 20.53 2.44 -12.09
N LEU A 484 20.39 2.55 -13.41
CA LEU A 484 20.68 1.46 -14.34
C LEU A 484 22.13 0.99 -14.30
N LYS A 485 23.08 1.90 -14.03
CA LYS A 485 24.51 1.56 -13.86
C LYS A 485 24.81 0.94 -12.50
N ALA A 486 24.18 1.46 -11.45
CA ALA A 486 24.47 1.12 -10.06
C ALA A 486 23.79 -0.17 -9.59
N THR A 487 22.79 -0.66 -10.31
CA THR A 487 21.97 -1.81 -9.92
C THR A 487 22.32 -3.07 -10.72
N PRO A 488 22.13 -4.26 -10.15
CA PRO A 488 22.60 -5.51 -10.75
C PRO A 488 21.73 -6.01 -11.90
N PHE A 489 20.67 -5.30 -12.30
CA PHE A 489 19.66 -5.85 -13.22
C PHE A 489 20.20 -6.05 -14.64
N ALA A 490 20.96 -5.10 -15.18
CA ALA A 490 21.52 -5.26 -16.52
C ALA A 490 22.45 -6.48 -16.61
N GLU A 491 23.29 -6.69 -15.58
CA GLU A 491 24.19 -7.85 -15.48
C GLU A 491 23.40 -9.15 -15.25
N ARG A 492 22.42 -9.14 -14.35
CA ARG A 492 21.58 -10.32 -14.01
C ARG A 492 20.81 -10.85 -15.22
N PHE A 493 20.35 -9.96 -16.10
CA PHE A 493 19.58 -10.31 -17.30
C PHE A 493 20.44 -10.38 -18.57
N ASP A 494 21.78 -10.37 -18.44
CA ASP A 494 22.74 -10.47 -19.55
C ASP A 494 22.47 -9.46 -20.68
N MET A 495 22.10 -8.23 -20.30
CA MET A 495 21.83 -7.16 -21.25
C MET A 495 23.08 -6.36 -21.55
N SER A 496 23.44 -6.28 -22.83
CA SER A 496 24.45 -5.32 -23.29
C SER A 496 23.96 -3.88 -23.11
N PHE A 497 24.90 -2.94 -23.07
CA PHE A 497 24.59 -1.52 -22.98
C PHE A 497 23.66 -1.02 -24.10
N GLU A 498 23.87 -1.48 -25.33
CA GLU A 498 23.03 -1.10 -26.47
C GLU A 498 21.60 -1.63 -26.31
N GLN A 499 21.43 -2.90 -25.95
CA GLN A 499 20.10 -3.48 -25.69
C GLN A 499 19.37 -2.78 -24.55
N LEU A 500 20.11 -2.39 -23.50
CA LEU A 500 19.56 -1.63 -22.39
C LEU A 500 19.07 -0.26 -22.85
N MET A 501 19.87 0.46 -23.63
CA MET A 501 19.51 1.80 -24.12
C MET A 501 18.37 1.77 -25.14
N GLU A 502 18.28 0.75 -26.00
CA GLU A 502 17.12 0.53 -26.88
C GLU A 502 15.83 0.31 -26.07
N GLY A 503 15.91 -0.50 -25.02
CA GLY A 503 14.81 -0.72 -24.09
C GLY A 503 14.36 0.57 -23.40
N VAL A 504 15.33 1.34 -22.89
CA VAL A 504 15.08 2.67 -22.30
C VAL A 504 14.39 3.58 -23.30
N GLU A 505 14.84 3.64 -24.55
CA GLU A 505 14.22 4.47 -25.57
C GLU A 505 12.76 4.12 -25.82
N LYS A 506 12.44 2.83 -25.92
CA LYS A 506 11.05 2.37 -26.07
C LYS A 506 10.16 2.88 -24.93
N ALA A 507 10.63 2.77 -23.69
CA ALA A 507 9.88 3.22 -22.51
C ALA A 507 9.76 4.75 -22.45
N VAL A 508 10.85 5.49 -22.69
CA VAL A 508 10.88 6.96 -22.74
C VAL A 508 9.91 7.48 -23.81
N ARG A 509 9.88 6.86 -24.99
CA ARG A 509 8.93 7.21 -26.07
C ARG A 509 7.49 6.92 -25.67
N GLY A 510 7.22 5.82 -24.98
CA GLY A 510 5.90 5.53 -24.42
C GLY A 510 5.39 6.62 -23.48
N TYR A 511 6.28 7.16 -22.64
CA TYR A 511 5.92 8.13 -21.61
C TYR A 511 5.87 9.58 -22.13
N TRP A 512 6.84 9.99 -22.96
CA TRP A 512 7.02 11.38 -23.40
C TRP A 512 6.89 11.60 -24.91
N GLY A 513 6.64 10.58 -25.73
CA GLY A 513 6.55 10.72 -27.19
C GLY A 513 5.50 11.75 -27.63
N LYS A 514 4.39 11.89 -26.89
CA LYS A 514 3.36 12.91 -27.16
C LYS A 514 3.81 14.36 -26.88
N ARG A 515 4.95 14.56 -26.21
CA ARG A 515 5.52 15.88 -25.89
C ARG A 515 6.51 16.39 -26.93
N GLY A 516 6.76 15.61 -27.98
CA GLY A 516 7.64 15.98 -29.10
C GLY A 516 9.04 15.35 -29.00
N GLU A 517 9.69 15.24 -30.16
CA GLU A 517 10.96 14.50 -30.30
C GLU A 517 12.11 15.14 -29.51
N GLY A 518 12.18 16.48 -29.46
CA GLY A 518 13.23 17.16 -28.68
C GLY A 518 13.19 16.79 -27.20
N VAL A 519 12.00 16.69 -26.59
CA VAL A 519 11.85 16.25 -25.20
C VAL A 519 12.31 14.80 -25.04
N VAL A 520 11.99 13.92 -25.99
CA VAL A 520 12.44 12.51 -25.95
C VAL A 520 13.97 12.43 -25.98
N GLN A 521 14.61 13.14 -26.92
CA GLN A 521 16.07 13.16 -27.05
C GLN A 521 16.78 13.75 -25.83
N ASP A 522 16.23 14.81 -25.23
CA ASP A 522 16.77 15.38 -24.00
C ASP A 522 16.74 14.37 -22.85
N ASN A 523 15.64 13.64 -22.70
CA ASN A 523 15.53 12.61 -21.66
C ASN A 523 16.52 11.46 -21.92
N LEU A 524 16.63 10.99 -23.17
CA LEU A 524 17.58 9.94 -23.57
C LEU A 524 19.03 10.34 -23.29
N SER A 525 19.42 11.56 -23.66
CA SER A 525 20.74 12.12 -23.38
C SER A 525 21.02 12.19 -21.88
N CYS A 526 20.07 12.67 -21.08
CA CYS A 526 20.21 12.67 -19.62
C CYS A 526 20.41 11.27 -19.04
N ILE A 527 19.67 10.26 -19.51
CA ILE A 527 19.82 8.88 -19.03
C ILE A 527 21.19 8.31 -19.44
N ARG A 528 21.59 8.50 -20.70
CA ARG A 528 22.89 8.03 -21.19
C ARG A 528 24.05 8.64 -20.38
N ARG A 529 24.06 9.97 -20.24
CA ARG A 529 25.10 10.68 -19.48
C ARG A 529 25.08 10.32 -18.00
N GLY A 530 23.91 10.06 -17.41
CA GLY A 530 23.79 9.55 -16.06
C GLY A 530 24.43 8.17 -15.87
N TYR A 531 24.36 7.30 -16.89
CA TYR A 531 24.97 5.98 -16.88
C TYR A 531 26.50 6.04 -17.10
N GLU A 532 26.95 6.90 -18.00
CA GLU A 532 28.35 6.99 -18.44
C GLU A 532 29.23 7.87 -17.53
N GLU A 533 28.70 8.97 -16.99
CA GLU A 533 29.48 9.96 -16.24
C GLU A 533 29.48 9.72 -14.72
N VAL A 534 28.61 8.84 -14.20
CA VAL A 534 28.61 8.53 -12.76
C VAL A 534 29.94 7.89 -12.36
N PHE A 535 30.52 8.39 -11.26
CA PHE A 535 31.79 7.89 -10.76
C PHE A 535 31.67 7.40 -9.32
N GLU A 536 32.54 6.47 -8.96
CA GLU A 536 32.64 5.92 -7.60
C GLU A 536 33.70 6.70 -6.80
N VAL A 537 33.36 7.07 -5.57
CA VAL A 537 34.34 7.51 -4.58
C VAL A 537 35.12 6.28 -4.14
N SER A 538 36.38 6.21 -4.57
CA SER A 538 37.23 5.03 -4.36
C SER A 538 37.27 4.59 -2.90
N ARG A 539 37.40 3.28 -2.70
CA ARG A 539 37.47 2.69 -1.36
C ARG A 539 38.62 3.26 -0.52
N ASP A 540 39.73 3.62 -1.14
CA ASP A 540 40.88 4.22 -0.46
C ASP A 540 40.51 5.56 0.18
N ILE A 541 39.77 6.42 -0.55
CA ILE A 541 39.26 7.69 -0.03
C ILE A 541 38.22 7.46 1.08
N VAL A 542 37.30 6.52 0.87
CA VAL A 542 36.27 6.19 1.87
C VAL A 542 36.92 5.69 3.17
N MET A 543 38.00 4.91 3.08
CA MET A 543 38.67 4.32 4.24
C MET A 543 39.72 5.23 4.88
N ASP A 544 40.16 6.29 4.20
CA ASP A 544 41.09 7.26 4.75
C ASP A 544 40.43 8.04 5.90
N LYS A 545 41.01 7.89 7.09
CA LYS A 545 40.56 8.56 8.32
C LYS A 545 41.19 9.94 8.50
N SER A 546 42.28 10.25 7.81
CA SER A 546 42.88 11.60 7.88
C SER A 546 41.91 12.66 7.35
N LEU A 547 41.09 12.30 6.36
CA LEU A 547 40.02 13.15 5.82
C LEU A 547 38.89 13.47 6.81
N ASP A 548 38.81 12.76 7.95
CA ASP A 548 37.85 13.07 9.00
C ASP A 548 38.28 14.25 9.88
N GLU A 549 39.58 14.55 9.95
CA GLU A 549 40.12 15.66 10.74
C GLU A 549 39.83 17.04 10.09
N GLU A 550 39.62 17.05 8.78
CA GLU A 550 39.26 18.22 7.99
C GLU A 550 37.75 18.55 8.02
N ALA A 551 36.92 17.68 8.63
CA ALA A 551 35.47 17.82 8.62
C ALA A 551 34.94 18.67 9.79
N SER A 552 34.16 19.70 9.45
CA SER A 552 33.40 20.50 10.42
C SER A 552 32.33 19.64 11.13
N ASN A 553 32.32 19.63 12.47
CA ASN A 553 31.33 18.94 13.30
C ASN A 553 29.91 19.47 13.04
N SER A 554 29.13 18.81 12.18
CA SER A 554 27.68 18.97 12.14
C SER A 554 27.03 18.01 13.15
N LEU A 555 26.17 18.57 14.02
CA LEU A 555 25.58 17.99 15.23
C LEU A 555 24.94 16.58 15.06
N PRO A 556 24.88 15.79 16.15
CA PRO A 556 24.07 14.58 16.20
C PRO A 556 22.59 14.96 16.28
N VAL A 557 21.81 14.65 15.25
CA VAL A 557 20.34 14.72 15.34
C VAL A 557 19.86 13.49 16.12
N VAL A 558 19.11 13.76 17.17
CA VAL A 558 18.60 12.85 18.20
C VAL A 558 17.79 11.69 17.59
N SER A 559 18.00 10.49 18.15
CA SER A 559 17.36 9.20 17.85
C SER A 559 15.85 9.17 17.99
#